data_AF-A0A9X8EFD1-F1
#
_entry.id   AF-A0A9X8EFD1-F1
#
_cell.length_a   1.000
_cell.length_b   1.000
_cell.length_c   1.000
_cell.angle_alpha   90.00
_cell.angle_beta   90.00
_cell.angle_gamma   90.00
#
_symmetry.space_group_name_H-M   'P 1'
#
loop_
_entity.id
_entity.type
_entity.pdbx_description
1 polymer ?
#
loop_
_entity_poly.entity_id
_entity_poly.type
_entity_poly.pdbx_seq_one_letter_code
_entity_poly.pdbx_strand_id
1 'polypeptide(L)' 'STVLTIAHRLDTVLDADRIMVLDQGRLAQCDAPENLIRAGAGIFFELCSEGGYLDKVHASVAATATTSQESHDDNQD' A
#
# COMPACT_ATOMS: atom_id res chain seq x y z
N SER A 1 -19.48 2.59 1.84
CA SER A 1 -19.49 1.20 1.33
C SER A 1 -18.21 0.54 1.77
N THR A 2 -18.21 -0.77 2.03
CA THR A 2 -17.01 -1.52 2.42
C THR A 2 -16.83 -2.68 1.45
N VAL A 3 -15.61 -2.83 0.93
CA VAL A 3 -15.26 -3.90 -0.01
C VAL A 3 -14.18 -4.75 0.64
N LEU A 4 -14.39 -6.06 0.64
CA LEU A 4 -13.40 -7.05 1.06
C LEU A 4 -13.03 -7.89 -0.15
N THR A 5 -11.77 -7.86 -0.54
CA THR A 5 -11.24 -8.59 -1.69
C THR A 5 -10.27 -9.66 -1.21
N ILE A 6 -10.47 -10.90 -1.67
CA ILE A 6 -9.54 -12.01 -1.46
C ILE A 6 -8.92 -12.33 -2.82
N ALA A 7 -7.60 -12.24 -2.93
CA ALA A 7 -6.89 -12.49 -4.18
C ALA A 7 -5.65 -13.37 -3.96
N HIS A 8 -5.28 -14.09 -5.02
CA HIS A 8 -4.04 -14.85 -5.07
C HIS A 8 -2.85 -14.05 -5.62
N ARG A 9 -3.12 -12.90 -6.25
CA ARG A 9 -2.11 -12.01 -6.81
C ARG A 9 -1.97 -10.78 -5.93
N LEU A 10 -0.73 -10.46 -5.58
CA LEU A 10 -0.45 -9.29 -4.76
C LEU A 10 -0.90 -8.00 -5.46
N ASP A 11 -0.62 -7.86 -6.76
CA ASP A 11 -1.07 -6.73 -7.60
C ASP A 11 -2.55 -6.35 -7.42
N THR A 12 -3.43 -7.31 -7.16
CA THR A 12 -4.86 -7.07 -7.03
C THR A 12 -5.24 -6.43 -5.69
N VAL A 13 -4.40 -6.58 -4.67
CA VAL A 13 -4.69 -6.10 -3.31
C VAL A 13 -3.80 -4.94 -2.88
N LEU A 14 -2.77 -4.58 -3.66
CA LEU A 14 -1.82 -3.51 -3.29
C LEU A 14 -2.48 -2.14 -3.13
N ASP A 15 -3.55 -1.85 -3.88
CA ASP A 15 -4.30 -0.58 -3.79
C ASP A 15 -5.34 -0.56 -2.66
N ALA A 16 -5.36 -1.56 -1.79
CA ALA A 16 -6.28 -1.62 -0.67
C ALA A 16 -5.85 -0.67 0.46
N ASP A 17 -6.82 -0.03 1.11
CA ASP A 17 -6.58 0.81 2.28
C ASP A 17 -5.85 0.06 3.42
N ARG A 18 -6.13 -1.25 3.54
CA ARG A 18 -5.46 -2.16 4.46
C ARG A 18 -5.31 -3.55 3.87
N ILE A 19 -4.21 -4.20 4.20
CA ILE A 19 -3.94 -5.61 3.90
C ILE A 19 -4.11 -6.42 5.18
N MET A 20 -4.86 -7.53 5.09
CA MET A 20 -4.95 -8.54 6.13
C MET A 20 -4.18 -9.79 5.69
N VAL A 21 -3.13 -10.16 6.42
CA VAL A 21 -2.40 -11.40 6.19
C VAL A 21 -2.91 -12.46 7.14
N LEU A 22 -3.40 -13.56 6.59
CA LEU A 22 -3.80 -14.73 7.36
C LEU A 22 -2.74 -15.81 7.23
N ASP A 23 -2.33 -16.38 8.36
CA ASP A 23 -1.46 -17.55 8.44
C ASP A 23 -2.04 -18.58 9.41
N GLN A 24 -2.07 -19.84 9.00
CA GLN A 24 -2.63 -20.96 9.77
C GLN A 24 -4.01 -20.67 10.41
N GLY A 25 -4.89 -19.96 9.67
CA GLY A 25 -6.23 -19.60 10.15
C GLY A 25 -6.26 -18.48 11.19
N ARG A 26 -5.16 -17.75 11.38
CA ARG A 26 -5.06 -16.61 12.29
C ARG A 26 -4.69 -15.33 11.53
N LEU A 27 -5.18 -14.20 12.02
CA LEU A 27 -4.76 -12.89 11.52
C LEU A 27 -3.34 -12.60 12.03
N ALA A 28 -2.37 -12.70 11.13
CA ALA A 28 -0.96 -12.49 11.45
C ALA A 28 -0.57 -11.00 11.38
N GLN A 29 -1.09 -10.28 10.37
CA GLN A 29 -0.80 -8.87 10.15
C GLN A 29 -2.04 -8.14 9.62
N CYS A 30 -2.22 -6.88 10.01
CA CYS A 30 -3.30 -6.02 9.52
C CYS A 30 -2.89 -4.56 9.62
N ASP A 31 -2.53 -3.95 8.49
CA ASP A 31 -2.19 -2.53 8.43
C ASP A 31 -2.23 -2.04 6.97
N ALA A 32 -1.97 -0.75 6.75
CA ALA A 32 -1.70 -0.21 5.42
C ALA A 32 -0.48 -0.92 4.79
N PRO A 33 -0.48 -1.15 3.46
CA PRO A 33 0.62 -1.81 2.75
C PRO A 33 2.01 -1.26 3.12
N GLU A 34 2.12 0.07 3.23
CA GLU A 34 3.35 0.78 3.58
C GLU A 34 3.88 0.44 4.98
N ASN A 35 2.98 0.41 5.96
CA ASN A 35 3.34 0.12 7.34
C ASN A 35 3.86 -1.31 7.46
N LEU A 36 3.27 -2.24 6.69
CA LEU A 36 3.68 -3.64 6.67
C LEU A 36 5.06 -3.83 6.05
N ILE A 37 5.43 -3.07 5.02
CA ILE A 37 6.78 -3.17 4.42
C ILE A 37 7.84 -2.37 5.17
N ARG A 38 7.47 -1.27 5.87
CA ARG A 38 8.40 -0.40 6.60
C ARG A 38 9.16 -1.13 7.71
N ALA A 39 8.55 -2.18 8.28
CA ALA A 39 9.21 -3.01 9.28
C ALA A 39 10.41 -3.80 8.73
N GLY A 40 10.52 -3.95 7.40
CA GLY A 40 11.59 -4.71 6.74
C GLY A 40 11.56 -6.21 7.06
N ALA A 41 10.45 -6.71 7.63
CA ALA A 41 10.28 -8.07 8.08
C ALA A 41 8.78 -8.44 8.16
N GLY A 42 8.49 -9.74 8.15
CA GLY A 42 7.14 -10.29 8.23
C GLY A 42 6.62 -10.78 6.89
N ILE A 43 5.53 -11.56 6.94
CA ILE A 43 5.01 -12.34 5.81
C ILE A 43 4.71 -11.44 4.60
N PHE A 44 4.05 -10.29 4.82
CA PHE A 44 3.76 -9.37 3.70
C PHE A 44 5.02 -8.82 3.05
N PHE A 45 6.03 -8.44 3.84
CA PHE A 45 7.29 -7.92 3.32
C PHE A 45 8.03 -8.97 2.50
N GLU A 46 8.10 -10.21 2.99
CA GLU A 46 8.72 -11.34 2.30
C GLU A 46 8.02 -11.63 0.96
N LEU A 47 6.67 -11.68 0.95
CA LEU A 47 5.89 -11.84 -0.28
C LEU A 47 6.14 -10.70 -1.28
N CYS A 48 6.22 -9.47 -0.81
CA CYS A 48 6.55 -8.32 -1.66
C CYS A 48 7.97 -8.39 -2.21
N SER A 49 8.93 -8.82 -1.39
CA SER A 49 10.34 -8.93 -1.76
C SER A 49 10.56 -10.02 -2.81
N GLU A 50 10.01 -11.21 -2.58
CA GLU A 50 10.09 -12.34 -3.52
C GLU A 50 9.35 -12.04 -4.83
N GLY A 51 8.21 -11.34 -4.75
CA GLY A 51 7.40 -11.00 -5.92
C GLY A 51 7.83 -9.75 -6.69
N GLY A 52 8.85 -9.03 -6.22
CA GLY A 52 9.30 -7.78 -6.86
C GLY A 52 8.28 -6.63 -6.76
N TYR A 53 7.50 -6.59 -5.69
CA TYR A 53 6.42 -5.62 -5.47
C TYR A 53 6.81 -4.44 -4.59
N LEU A 54 7.99 -4.46 -3.95
CA LEU A 54 8.43 -3.40 -3.02
C LEU A 54 8.36 -2.00 -3.65
N ASP A 55 8.86 -1.85 -4.88
CA ASP A 55 8.82 -0.56 -5.58
C ASP A 55 7.40 -0.06 -5.84
N LYS A 56 6.45 -0.98 -6.09
CA LYS A 56 5.04 -0.62 -6.32
C LYS A 56 4.37 -0.13 -5.05
N VAL A 57 4.66 -0.78 -3.92
CA VAL A 57 4.14 -0.35 -2.61
C VAL A 57 4.73 1.00 -2.22
N HIS A 58 6.00 1.28 -2.53
CA HIS A 58 6.59 2.61 -2.33
C HIS A 58 6.04 3.68 -3.29
N ALA A 59 5.70 3.30 -4.52
CA ALA A 59 5.14 4.22 -5.51
C ALA A 59 3.70 4.65 -5.19
N SER A 60 2.88 3.76 -4.61
CA SER A 60 1.51 4.11 -4.22
C SER A 60 1.47 5.23 -3.17
N VAL A 61 2.46 5.25 -2.26
CA VAL A 61 2.62 6.29 -1.21
C VAL A 61 2.87 7.67 -1.82
N ALA A 62 3.79 7.73 -2.77
CA ALA A 62 4.19 8.99 -3.41
C ALA A 62 3.04 9.59 -4.21
N ALA A 63 2.18 8.75 -4.78
CA ALA A 63 0.98 9.17 -5.48
C ALA A 63 -0.08 9.77 -4.53
N THR A 64 -0.18 9.31 -3.29
CA THR A 64 -1.13 9.85 -2.30
C THR A 64 -0.65 11.16 -1.65
N ALA A 65 0.67 11.40 -1.57
CA ALA A 65 1.23 12.61 -0.97
C ALA A 65 1.16 13.87 -1.87
N THR A 66 0.76 13.74 -3.14
CA THR A 66 0.76 14.85 -4.12
C THR A 66 -0.67 15.29 -4.47
N THR A 67 -1.41 15.84 -3.52
CA THR A 67 -2.62 16.66 -3.81
C THR A 67 -2.88 17.58 -2.63
N SER A 68 -2.16 18.71 -2.56
CA SER A 68 -2.54 19.93 -1.82
C SER A 68 -1.51 21.03 -2.08
N GLN A 69 -1.58 21.68 -3.23
CA GLN A 69 -1.13 23.06 -3.41
C GLN A 69 -1.82 23.65 -4.66
N GLU A 70 -3.09 24.03 -4.50
CA GLU A 70 -3.72 25.05 -5.36
C GLU A 70 -3.64 26.41 -4.67
N SER A 71 -3.43 27.43 -5.51
CA SER A 71 -3.58 28.87 -5.32
C SER A 71 -2.34 29.74 -5.06
N HIS A 72 -2.29 30.77 -5.91
CA HIS A 72 -1.70 32.11 -5.76
C HIS A 72 -0.31 32.33 -6.36
N ASP A 73 -0.24 32.89 -7.57
CA ASP A 73 -0.08 34.35 -7.69
C ASP A 73 -0.40 34.87 -9.11
N ASP A 74 -0.72 36.15 -9.14
CA ASP A 74 -1.44 36.91 -10.16
C ASP A 74 -0.69 37.16 -11.49
N ASN A 75 -1.53 37.38 -12.50
CA ASN A 75 -1.27 38.13 -13.73
C ASN A 75 -0.49 39.44 -13.46
N GLN A 76 0.68 39.60 -14.07
CA GLN A 76 1.31 40.92 -14.25
C GLN A 76 2.01 41.03 -15.61
N ASP A 77 1.45 41.95 -16.41
CA ASP A 77 1.94 42.76 -17.55
C ASP A 77 2.76 42.15 -18.69
#